data_AF-A0A1W1HI57-F1
#
_entry.id   AF-A0A1W1HI57-F1
#
_cell.length_a   1.000
_cell.length_b   1.000
_cell.length_c   1.000
_cell.angle_alpha   90.00
_cell.angle_beta   90.00
_cell.angle_gamma   90.00
#
_symmetry.space_group_name_H-M   'P 1'
#
loop_
_entity.id
_entity.type
_entity.pdbx_description
1 polymer ?
#
loop_
_entity_poly.entity_id
_entity_poly.type
_entity_poly.pdbx_seq_one_letter_code
_entity_poly.pdbx_strand_id
1 'polypeptide(L)'
;MSGFKTHLMGGMAAGAAVSTGYILLKPGLLNPTQLTAVFVIGTIGGLLPDLDSDTGKPLAIVFGLLSVIIPVAFLDDVSKHFTATPEFLVSYFVLSYFFINHAVCEVIKRITVHRGIMHSIPFALLCGEAAFLMFIPSGTNMAIAAGIAVFSGCITHLVLDELNSIVWKFRFIPVIKSSIGSALKLKSGSLSATVFVYMLAGIAGMQVFKFIKMGS
;
A
#
# COMPACT_ATOMS: atom_id res chain seq x y z
N MET A 1 8.60 -5.81 15.29
CA MET A 1 7.60 -5.98 14.24
C MET A 1 6.69 -7.09 14.66
N SER A 2 5.42 -6.88 14.42
CA SER A 2 4.44 -7.96 14.37
C SER A 2 4.93 -9.05 13.40
N GLY A 3 4.45 -10.28 13.55
CA GLY A 3 4.67 -11.26 12.49
C GLY A 3 3.90 -10.87 11.22
N PHE A 4 4.35 -11.34 10.05
CA PHE A 4 3.64 -11.17 8.78
C PHE A 4 2.13 -11.50 8.87
N LYS A 5 1.78 -12.57 9.59
CA LYS A 5 0.37 -12.96 9.82
C LYS A 5 -0.42 -11.85 10.52
N THR A 6 0.18 -11.16 11.48
CA THR A 6 -0.46 -10.05 12.20
C THR A 6 -0.69 -8.86 11.27
N HIS A 7 0.28 -8.51 10.43
CA HIS A 7 0.14 -7.44 9.44
C HIS A 7 -0.90 -7.78 8.37
N LEU A 8 -0.92 -9.02 7.90
CA LEU A 8 -1.95 -9.51 6.97
C LEU A 8 -3.35 -9.42 7.60
N MET A 9 -3.53 -9.92 8.83
CA MET A 9 -4.82 -9.84 9.54
C MET A 9 -5.22 -8.39 9.82
N GLY A 10 -4.27 -7.53 10.16
CA GLY A 10 -4.49 -6.10 10.33
C GLY A 10 -4.96 -5.43 9.04
N GLY A 11 -4.30 -5.73 7.92
CA GLY A 11 -4.72 -5.28 6.60
C GLY A 11 -6.12 -5.77 6.25
N MET A 12 -6.44 -7.05 6.49
CA MET A 12 -7.78 -7.60 6.26
C MET A 12 -8.84 -6.86 7.08
N ALA A 13 -8.55 -6.58 8.36
CA ALA A 13 -9.44 -5.82 9.21
C ALA A 13 -9.65 -4.39 8.69
N ALA A 14 -8.59 -3.70 8.28
CA ALA A 14 -8.66 -2.35 7.71
C ALA A 14 -9.46 -2.33 6.40
N GLY A 15 -9.16 -3.23 5.46
CA GLY A 15 -9.88 -3.36 4.19
C GLY A 15 -11.36 -3.69 4.40
N ALA A 16 -11.68 -4.57 5.35
CA ALA A 16 -13.05 -4.94 5.68
C ALA A 16 -13.80 -3.78 6.33
N ALA A 17 -13.15 -3.02 7.21
CA ALA A 17 -13.73 -1.86 7.85
C ALA A 17 -14.07 -0.76 6.82
N VAL A 18 -13.18 -0.47 5.87
CA VAL A 18 -13.44 0.51 4.82
C VAL A 18 -14.54 0.03 3.88
N SER A 19 -14.48 -1.22 3.41
CA SER A 19 -15.49 -1.79 2.51
C SER A 19 -16.88 -1.81 3.17
N THR A 20 -16.98 -2.31 4.40
CA THR A 20 -18.24 -2.33 5.17
C THR A 20 -18.72 -0.91 5.50
N GLY A 21 -17.81 0.02 5.78
CA GLY A 21 -18.13 1.43 5.99
C GLY A 21 -18.82 2.05 4.77
N TYR A 22 -18.37 1.73 3.55
CA TYR A 22 -19.06 2.16 2.33
C TYR A 22 -20.47 1.55 2.21
N ILE A 23 -20.64 0.27 2.56
CA ILE A 23 -21.97 -0.39 2.57
C ILE A 23 -22.93 0.33 3.53
N LEU A 24 -22.47 0.63 4.75
CA LEU A 24 -23.32 1.18 5.82
C LEU A 24 -23.58 2.68 5.68
N LEU A 25 -22.55 3.46 5.35
CA LEU A 25 -22.62 4.92 5.35
C LEU A 25 -22.98 5.51 3.98
N LYS A 26 -22.71 4.78 2.89
CA LYS A 26 -22.93 5.24 1.52
C LYS A 26 -23.52 4.12 0.64
N PRO A 27 -24.69 3.57 1.00
CA PRO A 27 -25.27 2.43 0.31
C PRO A 27 -25.48 2.72 -1.19
N GLY A 28 -25.09 1.77 -2.03
CA GLY A 28 -25.22 1.88 -3.49
C GLY A 28 -24.16 2.74 -4.19
N LEU A 29 -23.27 3.41 -3.44
CA LEU A 29 -22.21 4.24 -4.05
C LEU A 29 -21.15 3.43 -4.79
N LEU A 30 -20.84 2.24 -4.26
CA LEU A 30 -19.93 1.28 -4.86
C LEU A 30 -20.69 -0.03 -5.10
N ASN A 31 -20.42 -0.66 -6.25
CA ASN A 31 -20.98 -1.98 -6.55
C ASN A 31 -20.23 -3.10 -5.78
N PRO A 32 -20.79 -4.33 -5.70
CA PRO A 32 -20.15 -5.43 -4.97
C PRO A 32 -18.72 -5.77 -5.42
N THR A 33 -18.41 -5.65 -6.71
CA THR A 33 -17.06 -5.88 -7.26
C THR A 33 -16.08 -4.81 -6.76
N GLN A 34 -16.48 -3.54 -6.76
CA GLN A 34 -15.69 -2.43 -6.23
C GLN A 34 -15.45 -2.59 -4.72
N LEU A 35 -16.48 -2.96 -3.95
CA LEU A 35 -16.35 -3.23 -2.51
C LEU A 35 -15.39 -4.39 -2.23
N THR A 36 -15.39 -5.42 -3.07
CA THR A 36 -14.44 -6.53 -2.99
C THR A 36 -13.02 -6.06 -3.30
N ALA A 37 -12.84 -5.25 -4.34
CA ALA A 37 -11.56 -4.65 -4.67
C ALA A 37 -11.02 -3.77 -3.52
N VAL A 38 -11.87 -2.94 -2.91
CA VAL A 38 -11.54 -2.11 -1.72
C VAL A 38 -11.03 -2.97 -0.56
N PHE A 39 -11.68 -4.10 -0.28
CA PHE A 39 -11.21 -5.04 0.75
C PHE A 39 -9.82 -5.62 0.42
N VAL A 40 -9.63 -6.09 -0.81
CA VAL A 40 -8.38 -6.73 -1.25
C VAL A 40 -7.22 -5.73 -1.24
N ILE A 41 -7.38 -4.56 -1.85
CA ILE A 41 -6.31 -3.56 -1.90
C ILE A 41 -6.01 -2.96 -0.53
N GLY A 42 -7.02 -2.78 0.34
CA GLY A 42 -6.79 -2.39 1.73
C GLY A 42 -5.99 -3.42 2.51
N THR A 43 -6.25 -4.72 2.26
CA THR A 43 -5.45 -5.82 2.82
C THR A 43 -3.99 -5.73 2.39
N ILE A 44 -3.75 -5.48 1.11
CA ILE A 44 -2.41 -5.34 0.54
C ILE A 44 -1.72 -4.09 1.07
N GLY A 45 -2.46 -3.00 1.27
CA GLY A 45 -1.98 -1.79 1.93
C GLY A 45 -1.33 -2.08 3.29
N GLY A 46 -1.92 -2.99 4.07
CA GLY A 46 -1.34 -3.44 5.35
C GLY A 46 -0.01 -4.19 5.24
N LEU A 47 0.42 -4.57 4.04
CA LEU A 47 1.69 -5.24 3.77
C LEU A 47 2.71 -4.34 3.05
N LEU A 48 2.30 -3.19 2.51
CA LEU A 48 3.20 -2.30 1.75
C LEU A 48 4.37 -1.76 2.57
N PRO A 49 4.25 -1.42 3.87
CA PRO A 49 5.40 -1.00 4.66
C PRO A 49 6.51 -2.05 4.76
N ASP A 50 6.18 -3.35 4.63
CA ASP A 50 7.14 -4.46 4.67
C ASP A 50 7.93 -4.65 3.37
N LEU A 51 7.74 -3.78 2.36
CA LEU A 51 8.54 -3.78 1.14
C LEU A 51 10.04 -3.55 1.41
N ASP A 52 10.40 -2.97 2.56
CA ASP A 52 11.78 -2.79 3.01
C ASP A 52 12.31 -3.97 3.85
N SER A 53 11.61 -5.10 3.88
CA SER A 53 12.04 -6.26 4.68
C SER A 53 13.16 -7.06 4.00
N ASP A 54 14.16 -7.45 4.78
CA ASP A 54 15.30 -8.25 4.29
C ASP A 54 14.92 -9.74 4.05
N THR A 55 13.75 -10.19 4.51
CA THR A 55 13.40 -11.62 4.60
C THR A 55 12.48 -12.12 3.49
N GLY A 56 12.77 -13.32 2.99
CA GLY A 56 12.30 -13.79 1.69
C GLY A 56 10.80 -14.07 1.51
N LYS A 57 10.11 -14.69 2.49
CA LYS A 57 8.72 -15.14 2.26
C LYS A 57 7.69 -14.00 2.25
N PRO A 58 7.63 -13.12 3.27
CA PRO A 58 6.71 -11.96 3.25
C PRO A 58 6.94 -11.06 2.04
N LEU A 59 8.21 -10.73 1.78
CA LEU A 59 8.59 -9.88 0.66
C LEU A 59 8.19 -10.48 -0.69
N ALA A 60 8.45 -11.78 -0.90
CA ALA A 60 8.05 -12.46 -2.13
C ALA A 60 6.53 -12.48 -2.32
N ILE A 61 5.74 -12.58 -1.24
CA ILE A 61 4.28 -12.50 -1.32
C ILE A 61 3.85 -11.09 -1.75
N VAL A 62 4.40 -10.03 -1.13
CA VAL A 62 4.02 -8.65 -1.49
C VAL A 62 4.41 -8.32 -2.93
N PHE A 63 5.63 -8.62 -3.35
CA PHE A 63 6.06 -8.42 -4.74
C PHE A 63 5.28 -9.30 -5.72
N GLY A 64 4.93 -10.53 -5.35
CA GLY A 64 4.05 -11.39 -6.13
C GLY A 64 2.68 -10.77 -6.35
N LEU A 65 2.06 -10.21 -5.31
CA LEU A 65 0.77 -9.51 -5.41
C LEU A 65 0.87 -8.23 -6.28
N LEU A 66 1.90 -7.42 -6.06
CA LEU A 66 2.15 -6.21 -6.86
C LEU A 66 2.37 -6.55 -8.33
N SER A 67 3.01 -7.68 -8.62
CA SER A 67 3.28 -8.15 -9.98
C SER A 67 2.04 -8.57 -10.76
N VAL A 68 0.90 -8.78 -10.08
CA VAL A 68 -0.40 -8.97 -10.70
C VAL A 68 -1.16 -7.65 -10.78
N ILE A 69 -1.20 -6.89 -9.69
CA ILE A 69 -2.04 -5.69 -9.58
C ILE A 69 -1.55 -4.56 -10.49
N ILE A 70 -0.25 -4.28 -10.49
CA ILE A 70 0.31 -3.18 -11.27
C ILE A 70 0.03 -3.42 -12.76
N PRO A 71 0.36 -4.58 -13.37
CA PRO A 71 0.09 -4.79 -14.79
C PRO A 71 -1.41 -4.79 -15.12
N VAL A 72 -2.27 -5.36 -14.26
CA VAL A 72 -3.72 -5.30 -14.48
C VAL A 72 -4.21 -3.84 -14.49
N ALA A 73 -3.70 -3.00 -13.59
CA ALA A 73 -4.11 -1.60 -13.52
C ALA A 73 -3.69 -0.78 -14.76
N PHE A 74 -2.55 -1.09 -15.37
CA PHE A 74 -2.06 -0.42 -16.57
C PHE A 74 -2.55 -1.06 -17.88
N LEU A 75 -3.33 -2.15 -17.82
CA LEU A 75 -3.73 -2.91 -19.00
C LEU A 75 -4.54 -2.07 -20.00
N ASP A 76 -5.47 -1.22 -19.53
CA ASP A 76 -6.26 -0.33 -20.40
C ASP A 76 -5.37 0.66 -21.14
N ASP A 77 -4.45 1.31 -20.43
CA ASP A 77 -3.52 2.27 -21.03
C ASP A 77 -2.57 1.61 -22.03
N VAL A 78 -2.04 0.44 -21.69
CA VAL A 78 -1.19 -0.34 -22.61
C VAL A 78 -1.96 -0.78 -23.85
N SER A 79 -3.24 -1.13 -23.69
CA SER A 79 -4.10 -1.56 -24.80
C SER A 79 -4.46 -0.44 -25.78
N LYS A 80 -4.21 0.83 -25.42
CA LYS A 80 -4.31 1.98 -26.36
C LYS A 80 -3.17 2.01 -27.37
N HIS A 81 -2.06 1.36 -27.06
CA HIS A 81 -0.86 1.33 -27.89
C HIS A 81 -0.61 -0.04 -28.55
N PHE A 82 -1.11 -1.12 -27.95
CA PHE A 82 -0.92 -2.48 -28.42
C PHE A 82 -2.24 -3.24 -28.46
N THR A 83 -2.43 -4.07 -29.48
CA THR A 83 -3.58 -4.98 -29.54
C THR A 83 -3.40 -6.08 -28.50
N ALA A 84 -4.40 -6.26 -27.63
CA ALA A 84 -4.42 -7.28 -26.58
C ALA A 84 -4.64 -8.71 -27.14
N THR A 85 -3.73 -9.20 -27.98
CA THR A 85 -3.73 -10.59 -28.44
C THR A 85 -3.30 -11.54 -27.31
N PRO A 86 -3.66 -12.83 -27.35
CA PRO A 86 -3.21 -13.79 -26.33
C PRO A 86 -1.69 -13.81 -26.13
N GLU A 87 -0.90 -13.74 -27.21
CA GLU A 87 0.56 -13.73 -27.17
C GLU A 87 1.07 -12.47 -26.47
N PHE A 88 0.49 -11.31 -26.81
CA PHE A 88 0.83 -10.04 -26.16
C PHE A 88 0.52 -10.08 -24.66
N LEU A 89 -0.66 -10.56 -24.26
CA LEU A 89 -1.05 -10.63 -22.86
C LEU A 89 -0.14 -11.57 -22.07
N VAL A 90 0.19 -12.74 -22.62
CA VAL A 90 1.14 -13.68 -22.00
C VAL A 90 2.50 -13.00 -21.82
N SER A 91 3.06 -12.39 -22.86
CA SER A 91 4.33 -11.67 -22.77
C SER A 91 4.27 -10.51 -21.78
N TYR A 92 3.21 -9.71 -21.80
CA TYR A 92 3.03 -8.55 -20.93
C TYR A 92 3.03 -8.94 -19.45
N PHE A 93 2.20 -9.92 -19.07
CA PHE A 93 2.10 -10.35 -17.67
C PHE A 93 3.37 -11.08 -17.20
N VAL A 94 3.95 -11.95 -18.03
CA VAL A 94 5.19 -12.67 -17.67
C VAL A 94 6.37 -11.71 -17.52
N LEU A 95 6.58 -10.80 -18.47
CA LEU A 95 7.66 -9.81 -18.40
C LEU A 95 7.48 -8.88 -17.22
N SER A 96 6.24 -8.42 -16.97
CA SER A 96 5.94 -7.60 -15.79
C SER A 96 6.20 -8.35 -14.49
N TYR A 97 5.85 -9.64 -14.43
CA TYR A 97 6.14 -10.49 -13.28
C TYR A 97 7.64 -10.54 -12.98
N PHE A 98 8.46 -10.86 -13.97
CA PHE A 98 9.91 -10.94 -13.78
C PHE A 98 10.52 -9.57 -13.45
N PHE A 99 10.07 -8.52 -14.13
CA PHE A 99 10.53 -7.17 -13.89
C PHE A 99 10.25 -6.72 -12.45
N ILE A 100 9.02 -6.91 -11.96
CA ILE A 100 8.62 -6.49 -10.61
C ILE A 100 9.29 -7.36 -9.54
N ASN A 101 9.25 -8.70 -9.67
CA ASN A 101 9.75 -9.59 -8.63
C ASN A 101 11.28 -9.66 -8.54
N HIS A 102 12.01 -9.38 -9.62
CA HIS A 102 13.47 -9.45 -9.63
C HIS A 102 14.12 -8.07 -9.75
N ALA A 103 13.80 -7.29 -10.78
CA ALA A 103 14.47 -6.01 -10.99
C ALA A 103 14.04 -4.96 -9.96
N VAL A 104 12.74 -4.72 -9.82
CA VAL A 104 12.21 -3.72 -8.88
C VAL A 104 12.50 -4.14 -7.43
N CYS A 105 12.25 -5.40 -7.08
CA CYS A 105 12.54 -5.94 -5.75
C CYS A 105 14.00 -5.75 -5.34
N GLU A 106 14.95 -6.05 -6.22
CA GLU A 106 16.37 -5.89 -5.95
C GLU A 106 16.78 -4.42 -5.79
N VAL A 107 16.21 -3.53 -6.61
CA VAL A 107 16.43 -2.08 -6.47
C VAL A 107 15.90 -1.59 -5.11
N ILE A 108 14.68 -1.98 -4.74
CA ILE A 108 14.08 -1.60 -3.45
C ILE A 108 14.99 -2.04 -2.30
N LYS A 109 15.40 -3.32 -2.25
CA LYS A 109 16.31 -3.83 -1.22
C LYS A 109 17.61 -3.04 -1.08
N ARG A 110 18.16 -2.53 -2.20
CA ARG A 110 19.43 -1.77 -2.21
C ARG A 110 19.27 -0.34 -1.72
N ILE A 111 18.11 0.27 -1.93
CA ILE A 111 17.86 1.69 -1.60
C ILE A 111 17.10 1.88 -0.29
N THR A 112 16.41 0.85 0.20
CA THR A 112 15.67 0.89 1.46
C THR A 112 16.51 0.34 2.60
N VAL A 113 16.40 1.00 3.75
CA VAL A 113 16.90 0.47 5.02
C VAL A 113 15.70 -0.10 5.77
N HIS A 114 15.85 -1.28 6.36
CA HIS A 114 14.80 -1.91 7.15
C HIS A 114 14.30 -0.96 8.26
N ARG A 115 12.98 -0.71 8.31
CA ARG A 115 12.32 0.30 9.18
C ARG A 115 12.76 1.74 8.91
N GLY A 116 13.04 2.01 7.64
CA GLY A 116 13.38 3.32 7.12
C GLY A 116 12.14 4.17 6.91
N ILE A 117 12.10 4.90 5.79
CA ILE A 117 10.97 5.77 5.47
C ILE A 117 9.69 4.99 5.10
N MET A 118 9.76 3.69 4.77
CA MET A 118 8.57 2.89 4.46
C MET A 118 7.69 2.64 5.69
N HIS A 119 8.24 2.73 6.90
CA HIS A 119 7.50 2.66 8.17
C HIS A 119 7.17 4.07 8.68
N SER A 120 6.46 4.86 7.86
CA SER A 120 6.14 6.26 8.16
C SER A 120 4.80 6.69 7.59
N ILE A 121 4.20 7.74 8.16
CA ILE A 121 2.94 8.33 7.66
C ILE A 121 3.10 8.89 6.24
N PRO A 122 4.19 9.60 5.88
CA PRO A 122 4.41 10.06 4.50
C PRO A 122 4.40 8.92 3.48
N PHE A 123 4.97 7.76 3.82
CA PHE A 123 4.91 6.59 2.93
C PHE A 123 3.49 6.01 2.87
N ALA A 124 2.79 5.91 4.00
CA ALA A 124 1.39 5.49 4.01
C ALA A 124 0.51 6.38 3.11
N LEU A 125 0.71 7.70 3.19
CA LEU A 125 0.03 8.68 2.35
C LEU A 125 0.35 8.45 0.87
N LEU A 126 1.63 8.32 0.52
CA LEU A 126 2.06 8.04 -0.85
C LEU A 126 1.43 6.75 -1.41
N CYS A 127 1.35 5.68 -0.60
CA CYS A 127 0.67 4.45 -1.00
C CYS A 127 -0.83 4.66 -1.26
N GLY A 128 -1.50 5.43 -0.39
CA GLY A 128 -2.90 5.81 -0.58
C GLY A 128 -3.12 6.65 -1.85
N GLU A 129 -2.26 7.63 -2.11
CA GLU A 129 -2.31 8.45 -3.32
C GLU A 129 -2.05 7.62 -4.57
N ALA A 130 -1.07 6.72 -4.54
CA ALA A 130 -0.81 5.80 -5.65
C ALA A 130 -2.04 4.92 -5.96
N ALA A 131 -2.69 4.38 -4.92
CA ALA A 131 -3.92 3.60 -5.08
C ALA A 131 -5.08 4.46 -5.61
N PHE A 132 -5.22 5.70 -5.17
CA PHE A 132 -6.21 6.63 -5.72
C PHE A 132 -5.99 6.82 -7.23
N LEU A 133 -4.77 7.16 -7.63
CA LEU A 133 -4.42 7.42 -9.04
C LEU A 133 -4.67 6.19 -9.91
N MET A 134 -4.34 5.00 -9.40
CA MET A 134 -4.54 3.72 -10.07
C MET A 134 -6.02 3.42 -10.34
N PHE A 135 -6.93 3.88 -9.49
CA PHE A 135 -8.38 3.61 -9.60
C PHE A 135 -9.18 4.77 -10.20
N ILE A 136 -8.53 5.84 -10.68
CA ILE A 136 -9.19 6.95 -11.40
C ILE A 136 -10.11 6.45 -12.53
N PRO A 137 -9.71 5.49 -13.40
CA PRO A 137 -10.56 5.01 -14.48
C PRO A 137 -11.88 4.38 -14.02
N SER A 138 -11.95 3.93 -12.76
CA SER A 138 -13.16 3.36 -12.15
C SER A 138 -14.09 4.42 -11.54
N GLY A 139 -13.78 5.70 -11.69
CA GLY A 139 -14.55 6.84 -11.19
C GLY A 139 -14.09 7.33 -9.81
N THR A 140 -14.41 8.59 -9.51
CA THR A 140 -13.94 9.33 -8.32
C THR A 140 -14.24 8.60 -7.01
N ASN A 141 -15.45 8.02 -6.87
CA ASN A 141 -15.82 7.30 -5.64
C ASN A 141 -14.96 6.07 -5.38
N MET A 142 -14.66 5.30 -6.44
CA MET A 142 -13.80 4.12 -6.33
C MET A 142 -12.34 4.53 -6.06
N ALA A 143 -11.85 5.57 -6.73
CA ALA A 143 -10.50 6.12 -6.49
C ALA A 143 -10.33 6.57 -5.03
N ILE A 144 -11.29 7.31 -4.49
CA ILE A 144 -11.30 7.72 -3.07
C ILE A 144 -11.33 6.50 -2.15
N ALA A 145 -12.20 5.53 -2.42
CA ALA A 145 -12.31 4.32 -1.60
C ALA A 145 -11.01 3.50 -1.60
N ALA A 146 -10.37 3.35 -2.75
CA ALA A 146 -9.10 2.66 -2.90
C ALA A 146 -7.98 3.36 -2.13
N GLY A 147 -7.85 4.68 -2.26
CA GLY A 147 -6.85 5.46 -1.55
C GLY A 147 -7.02 5.38 -0.03
N ILE A 148 -8.26 5.53 0.46
CA ILE A 148 -8.59 5.38 1.89
C ILE A 148 -8.28 3.97 2.38
N ALA A 149 -8.63 2.93 1.62
CA ALA A 149 -8.39 1.54 2.00
C ALA A 149 -6.90 1.23 2.16
N VAL A 150 -6.09 1.60 1.15
CA VAL A 150 -4.65 1.38 1.18
C VAL A 150 -3.98 2.18 2.30
N PHE A 151 -4.34 3.46 2.46
CA PHE A 151 -3.85 4.30 3.55
C PHE A 151 -4.19 3.69 4.91
N SER A 152 -5.44 3.26 5.12
CA SER A 152 -5.90 2.65 6.38
C SER A 152 -5.18 1.34 6.67
N GLY A 153 -4.90 0.53 5.63
CA GLY A 153 -4.06 -0.65 5.73
C GLY A 153 -2.65 -0.32 6.24
N CYS A 154 -1.97 0.64 5.58
CA CYS A 154 -0.65 1.11 6.00
C CYS A 154 -0.67 1.66 7.44
N ILE A 155 -1.65 2.48 7.82
CA ILE A 155 -1.76 3.00 9.19
C ILE A 155 -1.96 1.87 10.19
N THR A 156 -2.79 0.87 9.87
CA THR A 156 -2.99 -0.30 10.73
C THR A 156 -1.69 -1.07 10.92
N HIS A 157 -0.89 -1.22 9.86
CA HIS A 157 0.44 -1.80 9.95
C HIS A 157 1.31 -1.06 10.97
N LEU A 158 1.42 0.27 10.85
CA LEU A 158 2.23 1.10 11.75
C LEU A 158 1.74 1.00 13.20
N VAL A 159 0.42 1.04 13.41
CA VAL A 159 -0.18 0.90 14.76
C VAL A 159 0.15 -0.47 15.36
N LEU A 160 0.03 -1.55 14.60
CA LEU A 160 0.37 -2.89 15.09
C LEU A 160 1.84 -3.03 15.46
N ASP A 161 2.71 -2.37 14.71
CA ASP A 161 4.14 -2.35 15.01
C ASP A 161 4.49 -1.59 16.29
N GLU A 162 3.78 -0.49 16.55
CA GLU A 162 3.90 0.28 17.77
C GLU A 162 3.36 -0.50 18.98
N LEU A 163 2.18 -1.11 18.85
CA LEU A 163 1.56 -1.92 19.92
C LEU A 163 2.42 -3.14 20.29
N ASN A 164 3.02 -3.80 19.30
CA ASN A 164 3.94 -4.92 19.54
C ASN A 164 5.31 -4.50 20.11
N SER A 165 5.62 -3.21 20.13
CA SER A 165 6.83 -2.70 20.80
C SER A 165 6.67 -2.62 22.33
N ILE A 166 5.43 -2.66 22.82
CA ILE A 166 5.08 -2.71 24.24
C ILE A 166 5.21 -4.16 24.74
N VAL A 167 6.38 -4.49 25.31
CA VAL A 167 6.61 -5.82 25.88
C VAL A 167 6.28 -5.82 27.37
N TRP A 168 5.28 -6.62 27.74
CA TRP A 168 4.95 -6.87 29.14
C TRP A 168 5.93 -7.89 29.73
N LYS A 169 6.83 -7.46 30.62
CA LYS A 169 7.63 -8.38 31.45
C LYS A 169 6.99 -8.46 32.84
N PHE A 170 6.83 -9.69 33.35
CA PHE A 170 6.31 -10.01 34.69
C PHE A 170 5.08 -9.21 35.11
N ARG A 171 3.90 -9.77 34.79
CA ARG A 171 2.58 -9.56 35.44
C ARG A 171 2.42 -8.17 36.08
N PHE A 172 2.33 -7.12 35.25
CA PHE A 172 1.85 -5.74 35.55
C PHE A 172 2.84 -4.56 35.36
N ILE A 173 4.09 -4.75 34.95
CA ILE A 173 4.98 -3.60 34.62
C ILE A 173 5.30 -3.58 33.10
N PRO A 174 4.82 -2.59 32.33
CA PRO A 174 5.19 -2.45 30.93
C PRO A 174 6.66 -2.02 30.82
N VAL A 175 7.51 -2.83 30.19
CA VAL A 175 8.87 -2.40 29.82
C VAL A 175 8.79 -1.81 28.43
N ILE A 176 8.85 -0.49 28.39
CA ILE A 176 8.89 0.30 27.16
C ILE A 176 10.22 0.00 26.45
N LYS A 177 10.17 -0.59 25.25
CA LYS A 177 11.34 -0.58 24.37
C LYS A 177 11.59 0.86 23.93
N SER A 178 12.85 1.25 23.76
CA SER A 178 13.26 2.58 23.27
C SER A 178 12.74 2.94 21.87
N SER A 179 11.93 2.07 21.25
CA SER A 179 11.28 2.27 19.95
C SER A 179 9.86 2.84 20.04
N ILE A 180 9.37 3.24 21.22
CA ILE A 180 8.07 3.91 21.33
C ILE A 180 8.12 5.25 20.57
N GLY A 181 7.15 5.50 19.71
CA GLY A 181 7.05 6.68 18.85
C GLY A 181 7.75 6.53 17.50
N SER A 182 8.18 5.31 17.16
CA SER A 182 8.92 5.03 15.93
C SER A 182 8.03 4.47 14.81
N ALA A 183 6.77 4.08 15.01
CA ALA A 183 5.97 3.65 13.85
C ALA A 183 5.24 4.82 13.15
N LEU A 184 4.89 5.87 13.90
CA LEU A 184 4.19 7.06 13.37
C LEU A 184 5.16 8.20 13.00
N LYS A 185 6.40 7.86 12.61
CA LYS A 185 7.40 8.90 12.28
C LYS A 185 6.93 9.70 11.08
N LEU A 186 7.25 10.98 11.11
CA LEU A 186 7.20 11.84 9.92
C LEU A 186 8.53 11.88 9.17
N LYS A 187 9.61 11.32 9.73
CA LYS A 187 10.95 11.36 9.13
C LYS A 187 11.70 10.07 9.40
N SER A 188 12.59 9.69 8.48
CA SER A 188 13.53 8.58 8.68
C SER A 188 14.92 9.09 9.07
N GLY A 189 15.82 8.20 9.50
CA GLY A 189 17.21 8.55 9.78
C GLY A 189 17.99 9.04 8.54
N SER A 190 17.46 8.79 7.34
CA SER A 190 18.02 9.29 6.08
C SER A 190 17.24 10.52 5.61
N LEU A 191 17.91 11.68 5.57
CA LEU A 191 17.31 12.91 5.07
C LEU A 191 16.94 12.79 3.59
N SER A 192 17.79 12.15 2.78
CA SER A 192 17.55 11.98 1.34
C SER A 192 16.30 11.13 1.07
N ALA A 193 16.16 9.99 1.77
CA ALA A 193 14.98 9.13 1.64
C ALA A 193 13.70 9.85 2.10
N THR A 194 13.80 10.64 3.17
CA THR A 194 12.68 11.44 3.68
C THR A 194 12.24 12.48 2.66
N VAL A 195 13.17 13.32 2.16
CA VAL A 195 12.86 14.34 1.16
C VAL A 195 12.30 13.71 -0.11
N PHE A 196 12.86 12.58 -0.56
CA PHE A 196 12.39 11.87 -1.74
C PHE A 196 10.92 11.42 -1.61
N VAL A 197 10.54 10.78 -0.50
CA VAL A 197 9.15 10.35 -0.27
C VAL A 197 8.21 11.55 -0.18
N TYR A 198 8.60 12.63 0.51
CA TYR A 198 7.78 13.85 0.57
C TYR A 198 7.62 14.52 -0.79
N MET A 199 8.65 14.53 -1.64
CA MET A 199 8.54 15.05 -3.01
C MET A 199 7.56 14.21 -3.83
N LEU A 200 7.66 12.88 -3.76
CA LEU A 200 6.73 12.00 -4.45
C LEU A 200 5.30 12.17 -3.95
N ALA A 201 5.08 12.25 -2.63
CA ALA A 201 3.77 12.50 -2.05
C ALA A 201 3.23 13.88 -2.45
N GLY A 202 4.09 14.91 -2.49
CA GLY A 202 3.68 16.23 -2.98
C GLY A 202 3.23 16.21 -4.44
N ILE A 203 3.97 15.54 -5.31
CA ILE A 203 3.62 15.40 -6.74
C ILE A 203 2.33 14.59 -6.91
N ALA A 204 2.21 13.45 -6.23
CA ALA A 204 1.02 12.60 -6.31
C ALA A 204 -0.20 13.33 -5.73
N GLY A 205 -0.07 13.96 -4.57
CA GLY A 205 -1.10 14.80 -3.95
C GLY A 205 -1.57 15.95 -4.85
N MET A 206 -0.67 16.59 -5.61
CA MET A 206 -1.07 17.59 -6.61
C MET A 206 -1.94 16.99 -7.72
N GLN A 207 -1.65 15.77 -8.19
CA GLN A 207 -2.47 15.08 -9.19
C GLN A 207 -3.84 14.69 -8.62
N VAL A 208 -3.87 14.16 -7.38
CA VAL A 208 -5.10 13.82 -6.66
C VAL A 208 -5.97 15.07 -6.50
N PHE A 209 -5.40 16.19 -6.03
CA PHE A 209 -6.12 17.45 -5.85
C PHE A 209 -6.69 17.99 -7.16
N LYS A 210 -5.88 17.97 -8.24
CA LYS A 210 -6.32 18.40 -9.57
C LYS A 210 -7.49 17.57 -10.07
N PHE A 211 -7.42 16.25 -9.91
CA PHE A 211 -8.49 15.34 -10.33
C PHE A 211 -9.79 15.58 -9.55
N ILE A 212 -9.71 15.68 -8.22
CA ILE A 212 -10.89 15.92 -7.37
C ILE A 212 -11.55 17.25 -7.74
N LYS A 213 -10.77 18.32 -7.98
CA LYS A 213 -11.29 19.64 -8.35
C LYS A 213 -11.90 19.69 -9.75
N MET A 214 -11.40 18.88 -10.68
CA MET A 214 -11.96 18.79 -12.03
C MET A 214 -13.21 17.92 -12.10
N GLY A 215 -13.38 16.98 -11.16
CA GLY A 215 -14.54 16.09 -11.08
C GLY A 215 -15.66 16.57 -10.15
N SER A 216 -15.48 17.69 -9.45
CA SER A 216 -16.49 18.38 -8.62
C SER A 216 -17.08 19.58 -9.35
#